data_AF-A0A7V8W6B7-F1
#
_entry.id   AF-A0A7V8W6B7-F1
#
_cell.length_a   1.000
_cell.length_b   1.000
_cell.length_c   1.000
_cell.angle_alpha   90.00
_cell.angle_beta   90.00
_cell.angle_gamma   90.00
#
_symmetry.space_group_name_H-M   'P 1'
#
loop_
_entity.id
_entity.type
_entity.pdbx_description
1 polymer ?
#
loop_
_entity_poly.entity_id
_entity_poly.type
_entity_poly.pdbx_seq_one_letter_code
_entity_poly.pdbx_strand_id
1 'polypeptide(L)'
;MRMTFATYNIHRCTGWDGRYDPERIIGVLRELDADVIALQEVNSRDHKGLELLKWFSEETKLRAIAGPTLLRHTGHYGNAVLTRCAEQEIRRVDISQPG
;
A
#
# COMPACT_ATOMS: atom_id res chain seq x y z
N MET A 1 4.04 22.76 13.37
CA MET A 1 4.50 21.59 12.59
C MET A 1 3.38 21.23 11.62
N ARG A 2 3.66 21.02 10.33
CA ARG A 2 2.65 20.68 9.31
C ARG A 2 2.87 19.23 8.92
N MET A 3 1.81 18.43 8.89
CA MET A 3 1.82 17.06 8.37
C MET A 3 0.93 16.96 7.13
N THR A 4 1.30 16.07 6.23
CA THR A 4 0.61 15.80 4.98
C THR A 4 0.20 14.34 4.90
N PHE A 5 -1.04 14.12 4.45
CA PHE A 5 -1.65 12.80 4.35
C PHE A 5 -2.19 12.62 2.94
N ALA A 6 -1.97 11.45 2.37
CA ALA A 6 -2.53 11.06 1.09
C ALA A 6 -3.18 9.69 1.17
N THR A 7 -4.11 9.43 0.26
CA THR A 7 -4.65 8.10 0.02
C THR A 7 -4.57 7.79 -1.47
N TYR A 8 -4.21 6.56 -1.81
CA TYR A 8 -4.07 6.14 -3.19
C TYR A 8 -4.50 4.67 -3.37
N ASN A 9 -5.57 4.48 -4.13
CA ASN A 9 -5.94 3.16 -4.63
C ASN A 9 -5.09 2.88 -5.87
N ILE A 10 -4.15 1.94 -5.74
CA ILE A 10 -3.16 1.68 -6.79
C ILE A 10 -3.66 0.69 -7.86
N HIS A 11 -4.89 0.21 -7.72
CA HIS A 11 -5.55 -0.73 -8.63
C HIS A 11 -4.64 -1.91 -9.05
N ARG A 12 -3.97 -2.52 -8.07
CA ARG A 12 -3.00 -3.62 -8.28
C ARG A 12 -1.88 -3.25 -9.26
N CYS A 13 -1.43 -2.01 -9.20
CA CYS A 13 -0.48 -1.39 -10.12
C CYS A 13 -0.90 -1.46 -11.60
N THR A 14 -2.21 -1.61 -11.88
CA THR A 14 -2.73 -1.70 -13.25
C THR A 14 -3.35 -0.37 -13.64
N GLY A 15 -2.82 0.26 -14.68
CA GLY A 15 -3.37 1.51 -15.18
C GLY A 15 -4.63 1.32 -16.01
N TRP A 16 -5.24 2.43 -16.43
CA TRP A 16 -6.36 2.43 -17.37
C TRP A 16 -5.98 1.84 -18.74
N ASP A 17 -4.69 1.85 -19.07
CA ASP A 17 -4.10 1.17 -20.22
C ASP A 17 -4.07 -0.37 -20.08
N GLY A 18 -4.53 -0.92 -18.95
CA GLY A 18 -4.51 -2.34 -18.64
C GLY A 18 -3.11 -2.90 -18.35
N ARG A 19 -2.09 -2.04 -18.30
CA ARG A 19 -0.69 -2.44 -18.09
C ARG A 19 -0.38 -2.47 -16.60
N TYR A 20 0.25 -3.56 -16.17
CA TYR A 20 0.82 -3.68 -14.83
C TYR A 20 2.18 -2.96 -14.81
N ASP A 21 2.25 -1.87 -14.06
CA ASP A 21 3.40 -0.97 -14.02
C ASP A 21 3.61 -0.46 -12.58
N PRO A 22 4.36 -1.20 -11.76
CA PRO A 22 4.67 -0.79 -10.38
C PRO A 22 5.57 0.44 -10.26
N GLU A 23 6.41 0.72 -11.26
CA GLU A 23 7.29 1.89 -11.27
C GLU A 23 6.48 3.19 -11.39
N ARG A 24 5.39 3.17 -12.17
CA ARG A 24 4.43 4.27 -12.23
C ARG A 24 3.88 4.63 -10.86
N ILE A 25 3.59 3.63 -10.03
CA ILE A 25 3.11 3.84 -8.66
C ILE A 25 4.18 4.53 -7.82
N ILE A 26 5.45 4.09 -7.90
CA ILE A 26 6.56 4.75 -7.21
C ILE A 26 6.69 6.22 -7.62
N GLY A 27 6.57 6.51 -8.91
CA GLY A 27 6.59 7.89 -9.42
C GLY A 27 5.56 8.76 -8.72
N VAL A 28 4.31 8.30 -8.65
CA VAL A 28 3.22 8.99 -7.95
C VAL A 28 3.49 9.10 -6.44
N LEU A 29 3.97 8.04 -5.79
CA LEU A 29 4.29 8.07 -4.36
C LEU A 29 5.36 9.10 -4.01
N ARG A 30 6.38 9.26 -4.88
CA ARG A 30 7.43 10.28 -4.72
C ARG A 30 6.88 11.68 -4.98
N GLU A 31 6.01 11.86 -5.97
CA GLU A 31 5.39 13.14 -6.28
C GLU A 31 4.44 13.62 -5.16
N LEU A 32 3.70 12.70 -4.53
CA LEU A 32 2.83 13.00 -3.40
C LEU A 32 3.62 13.58 -2.21
N ASP A 33 4.86 13.14 -2.00
CA ASP A 33 5.79 13.60 -0.95
C ASP A 33 5.17 13.66 0.48
N ALA A 34 4.15 12.83 0.73
CA ALA A 34 3.37 12.91 1.95
C ALA A 34 4.04 12.19 3.13
N ASP A 35 3.77 12.66 4.35
CA ASP A 35 4.29 12.05 5.59
C ASP A 35 3.65 10.70 5.90
N VAL A 36 2.39 10.52 5.46
CA VAL A 36 1.61 9.29 5.58
C VAL A 36 0.80 9.06 4.31
N ILE A 37 0.92 7.88 3.71
CA ILE A 37 0.18 7.47 2.51
C ILE A 37 -0.58 6.18 2.80
N ALA A 38 -1.91 6.22 2.76
CA ALA A 38 -2.75 5.04 2.82
C ALA A 38 -2.93 4.44 1.42
N LEU A 39 -2.54 3.19 1.23
CA LEU A 39 -2.67 2.47 -0.04
C LEU A 39 -3.81 1.47 0.02
N GLN A 40 -4.59 1.38 -1.07
CA GLN A 40 -5.62 0.37 -1.29
C GLN A 40 -5.35 -0.41 -2.57
N GLU A 41 -5.90 -1.62 -2.65
CA GLU A 41 -5.65 -2.56 -3.74
C GLU A 41 -4.18 -2.63 -4.11
N VAL A 42 -3.34 -2.54 -3.09
CA VAL A 42 -2.03 -3.14 -3.21
C VAL A 42 -2.45 -4.59 -3.60
N ASN A 43 -2.01 -5.13 -4.76
CA ASN A 43 -1.91 -6.57 -5.13
C ASN A 43 -0.98 -6.72 -6.31
N SER A 44 -0.21 -7.80 -6.33
CA SER A 44 0.54 -8.20 -7.50
C SER A 44 -0.14 -9.40 -8.14
N ARG A 45 -0.05 -9.49 -9.47
CA ARG A 45 -0.64 -10.60 -10.24
C ARG A 45 -0.18 -11.98 -9.71
N ASP A 46 1.04 -12.05 -9.19
CA ASP A 46 1.67 -13.30 -8.74
C ASP A 46 1.56 -13.54 -7.22
N HIS A 47 0.59 -12.92 -6.54
CA HIS A 47 0.29 -13.19 -5.12
C HIS A 47 1.43 -12.74 -4.16
N LYS A 48 2.27 -11.81 -4.62
CA LYS A 48 3.47 -11.31 -3.93
C LYS A 48 3.26 -9.90 -3.37
N GLY A 49 2.09 -9.67 -2.77
CA GLY A 49 1.76 -8.34 -2.24
C GLY A 49 2.81 -7.84 -1.25
N LEU A 50 3.17 -8.64 -0.25
CA LEU A 50 4.17 -8.21 0.74
C LEU A 50 5.53 -7.84 0.12
N GLU A 51 5.96 -8.54 -0.93
CA GLU A 51 7.18 -8.19 -1.67
C GLU A 51 7.02 -6.84 -2.37
N LEU A 52 5.87 -6.58 -3.00
CA LEU A 52 5.58 -5.30 -3.63
C LEU A 52 5.56 -4.14 -2.62
N LEU A 53 4.94 -4.34 -1.45
CA LEU A 53 4.91 -3.33 -0.39
C LEU A 53 6.31 -3.09 0.18
N LYS A 54 7.11 -4.14 0.35
CA LYS A 54 8.51 -4.02 0.76
C LYS A 54 9.31 -3.22 -0.26
N TRP A 55 9.12 -3.48 -1.55
CA TRP A 55 9.78 -2.73 -2.61
C TRP A 55 9.36 -1.25 -2.62
N PHE A 56 8.07 -0.93 -2.44
CA PHE A 56 7.64 0.46 -2.26
C PHE A 56 8.29 1.14 -1.06
N SER A 57 8.44 0.44 0.07
CA SER A 57 9.16 0.95 1.24
C SER A 57 10.62 1.28 0.92
N GLU A 58 11.31 0.38 0.21
CA GLU A 58 12.71 0.55 -0.19
C GLU A 58 12.92 1.72 -1.16
N GLU A 59 12.01 1.89 -2.13
CA GLU A 59 12.08 2.90 -3.18
C GLU A 59 11.66 4.30 -2.73
N THR A 60 10.72 4.38 -1.78
CA THR A 60 10.24 5.65 -1.21
C THR A 60 10.99 6.05 0.06
N LYS A 61 11.75 5.14 0.67
CA LYS A 61 12.38 5.28 2.00
C LYS A 61 11.36 5.51 3.12
N LEU A 62 10.09 5.20 2.89
CA LEU A 62 9.03 5.24 3.88
C LEU A 62 8.90 3.87 4.56
N ARG A 63 8.55 3.86 5.83
CA ARG A 63 8.23 2.63 6.57
C ARG A 63 6.89 2.07 6.07
N ALA A 64 6.83 0.78 5.82
CA ALA A 64 5.60 0.10 5.41
C ALA A 64 4.90 -0.61 6.58
N ILE A 65 3.59 -0.38 6.71
CA ILE A 65 2.70 -1.07 7.64
C ILE A 65 1.66 -1.84 6.81
N ALA A 66 1.70 -3.16 6.87
CA ALA A 66 0.74 -4.01 6.17
C ALA A 66 -0.61 -4.09 6.90
N GLY A 67 -1.71 -3.83 6.19
CA GLY A 67 -3.09 -3.98 6.65
C GLY A 67 -3.86 -5.00 5.80
N PRO A 68 -3.58 -6.32 5.95
CA PRO A 68 -4.17 -7.34 5.09
C PRO A 68 -5.71 -7.39 5.25
N THR A 69 -6.42 -7.34 4.13
CA THR A 69 -7.90 -7.45 4.08
C THR A 69 -8.35 -8.82 3.57
N LEU A 70 -7.47 -9.56 2.88
CA LEU A 70 -7.69 -10.95 2.46
C LEU A 70 -6.60 -11.84 3.05
N LEU A 71 -6.89 -12.52 4.16
CA LEU A 71 -6.06 -13.60 4.67
C LEU A 71 -6.50 -14.92 4.02
N ARG A 72 -6.07 -15.16 2.77
CA ARG A 72 -6.12 -16.50 2.16
C ARG A 72 -4.72 -17.12 2.23
N HIS A 73 -4.64 -18.47 2.26
CA HIS A 73 -3.40 -19.26 2.36
C HIS A 73 -2.29 -18.88 1.37
N THR A 74 -2.62 -18.14 0.30
CA THR A 74 -1.73 -17.75 -0.79
C THR A 74 -1.20 -16.32 -0.70
N GLY A 75 -1.60 -15.52 0.30
CA GLY A 75 -1.09 -14.17 0.51
C GLY A 75 -1.53 -13.16 -0.56
N HIS A 76 -2.56 -12.37 -0.27
CA HIS A 76 -2.94 -11.27 -1.16
C HIS A 76 -3.25 -10.07 -0.28
N TYR A 77 -2.36 -9.07 -0.19
CA TYR A 77 -2.61 -7.97 0.75
C TYR A 77 -3.88 -7.18 0.30
N GLY A 78 -4.37 -6.23 1.11
CA GLY A 78 -5.45 -5.32 0.73
C GLY A 78 -5.05 -3.85 0.90
N ASN A 79 -4.99 -3.42 2.16
CA ASN A 79 -4.55 -2.07 2.53
C ASN A 79 -3.11 -2.06 3.03
N ALA A 80 -2.44 -0.92 2.90
CA ALA A 80 -1.16 -0.66 3.53
C ALA A 80 -1.01 0.81 3.89
N VAL A 81 -0.05 1.13 4.74
CA VAL A 81 0.37 2.50 5.01
C VAL A 81 1.87 2.62 4.75
N LEU A 82 2.29 3.67 4.04
CA LEU A 82 3.67 4.12 3.97
C LEU A 82 3.82 5.38 4.84
N THR A 83 4.83 5.47 5.70
CA THR A 83 4.99 6.63 6.58
C THR A 83 6.44 6.95 6.95
N ARG A 84 6.72 8.24 7.20
CA ARG A 84 7.97 8.72 7.80
C ARG A 84 8.01 8.53 9.33
N CYS A 85 6.86 8.35 9.96
CA CYS A 85 6.72 8.32 11.41
C CYS A 85 7.03 6.93 11.97
N ALA A 86 7.61 6.88 13.16
CA ALA A 86 7.68 5.64 13.92
C ALA A 86 6.30 5.30 14.48
N GLU A 87 5.76 4.15 14.10
CA GLU A 87 4.53 3.62 14.66
C GLU A 87 4.69 3.31 16.15
N GLN A 88 3.68 3.66 16.95
CA GLN A 88 3.61 3.32 18.38
C GLN A 88 2.65 2.15 18.62
N GLU A 89 1.52 2.15 17.89
CA GLU A 89 0.49 1.11 17.99
C GLU A 89 -0.12 0.86 16.60
N ILE A 90 -0.35 -0.41 16.27
CA ILE A 90 -1.06 -0.81 15.05
C ILE A 90 -2.31 -1.59 15.46
N ARG A 91 -3.49 -1.03 15.20
CA ARG A 91 -4.78 -1.74 15.33
C ARG A 91 -5.31 -2.09 13.94
N ARG A 92 -5.66 -3.35 13.74
CA ARG A 92 -6.35 -3.83 12.55
C ARG A 92 -7.80 -4.07 12.93
N VAL A 93 -8.71 -3.44 12.20
CA VAL A 93 -10.15 -3.58 12.42
C VAL A 93 -10.70 -4.44 11.30
N ASP A 94 -11.29 -5.58 11.66
CA ASP A 94 -12.08 -6.36 10.72
C ASP A 94 -13.45 -5.69 10.58
N ILE A 95 -13.78 -5.29 9.35
CA ILE A 95 -15.05 -4.65 8.99
C ILE A 95 -15.92 -5.56 8.12
N SER A 96 -15.55 -6.84 8.01
CA SER A 96 -16.29 -7.82 7.23
C SER A 96 -17.71 -7.98 7.80
N GLN A 97 -18.70 -8.00 6.91
CA GLN A 97 -20.09 -8.31 7.25
C GLN A 97 -20.46 -9.65 6.63
N PRO A 98 -21.19 -10.53 7.35
CA PRO A 98 -21.83 -11.68 6.72
C PRO A 98 -22.78 -11.18 5.62
N GLY A 99 -22.61 -11.70 4.41
CA GLY A 99 -23.53 -11.47 3.30
C GLY A 99 -24.79 -12.31 3.40
#